data_AF-A0A956C535-F1
#
_entry.id   AF-A0A956C535-F1
#
_cell.length_a   1.000
_cell.length_b   1.000
_cell.length_c   1.000
_cell.angle_alpha   90.00
_cell.angle_beta   90.00
_cell.angle_gamma   90.00
#
_symmetry.space_group_name_H-M   'P 1'
#
loop_
_entity.id
_entity.type
_entity.pdbx_description
1 polymer ?
#
loop_
_entity_poly.entity_id
_entity_poly.type
_entity_poly.pdbx_seq_one_letter_code
_entity_poly.pdbx_strand_id
1 'polypeptide(L)'
;MTHPGLHPRKNKLVYGLNQADEWWPFADPTTSVVRDRVRQVHPKILRIFLYDKHGPNPLTNWPDYRLYVQTVLDVGATPMITFAKMDRPYFDDRALRSWAEQCADVVWQSMRHWGPEAVTKWYWAVWNEPNSTLIGGGLSFEQYARIYTAVARRCTRWLAPYLGGKRPLFGGPGIEAFQPLWLDWAYRFCTEIDQDLLGFLDWHTYGEWREEGEYGSTSNETHFRELMLWVTHDYEARARMMGRLARAHKMLNICGEHNANSHQSAEVRRRFNNTR
;
A
#
# COMPACT_ATOMS: atom_id res chain seq x y z
N MET A 1 4.22 20.25 39.56
CA MET A 1 4.00 21.06 38.35
C MET A 1 3.66 20.12 37.20
N THR A 2 2.39 20.02 36.85
CA THR A 2 1.86 19.16 35.79
C THR A 2 1.63 20.02 34.56
N HIS A 3 2.33 19.73 33.45
CA HIS A 3 2.13 20.44 32.18
C HIS A 3 0.73 20.14 31.60
N PRO A 4 -0.11 21.15 31.37
CA PRO A 4 -1.34 21.00 30.61
C PRO A 4 -1.02 21.17 29.12
N GLY A 5 -1.40 20.22 28.26
CA GLY A 5 -1.36 20.49 26.81
C GLY A 5 -1.13 19.35 25.82
N LEU A 6 -1.01 18.09 26.25
CA LEU A 6 -0.98 16.96 25.31
C LEU A 6 -2.17 16.05 25.55
N HIS A 7 -3.35 16.49 25.10
CA HIS A 7 -4.35 15.51 24.72
C HIS A 7 -3.76 14.72 23.55
N PRO A 8 -3.51 13.40 23.68
CA PRO A 8 -3.21 12.60 22.51
C PRO A 8 -4.43 12.71 21.62
N ARG A 9 -4.32 13.39 20.47
CA ARG A 9 -5.31 13.24 19.41
C ARG A 9 -5.39 11.73 19.18
N LYS A 10 -6.52 11.12 19.56
CA LYS A 10 -6.76 9.70 19.28
C LYS A 10 -6.46 9.51 17.81
N ASN A 11 -5.45 8.69 17.48
CA ASN A 11 -5.24 8.24 16.12
C ASN A 11 -6.53 7.54 15.73
N LYS A 12 -7.40 8.23 14.99
CA LYS A 12 -8.65 7.65 14.53
C LYS A 12 -8.26 6.67 13.45
N LEU A 13 -8.47 5.38 13.69
CA LEU A 13 -8.27 4.37 12.66
C LEU A 13 -9.17 4.73 11.49
N VAL A 14 -8.57 4.84 10.30
CA VAL A 14 -9.28 5.08 9.06
C VAL A 14 -9.27 3.76 8.32
N TYR A 15 -10.42 3.09 8.28
CA TYR A 15 -10.55 1.84 7.55
C TYR A 15 -10.46 2.10 6.04
N GLY A 16 -9.65 1.28 5.39
CA GLY A 16 -9.57 1.17 3.94
C GLY A 16 -9.73 -0.29 3.52
N LEU A 17 -10.04 -0.49 2.25
CA LEU A 17 -10.05 -1.82 1.63
C LEU A 17 -8.80 -1.92 0.74
N ASN A 18 -8.06 -3.02 0.88
CA ASN A 18 -7.04 -3.38 -0.09
C ASN A 18 -7.55 -4.53 -0.95
N GLN A 19 -7.33 -4.44 -2.25
CA GLN A 19 -7.77 -5.45 -3.18
C GLN A 19 -6.55 -5.96 -3.96
N ALA A 20 -5.91 -6.99 -3.39
CA ALA A 20 -4.80 -7.71 -3.99
C ALA A 20 -5.31 -8.86 -4.88
N ASP A 21 -4.63 -9.09 -6.00
CA ASP A 21 -4.96 -10.06 -7.06
C ASP A 21 -6.36 -9.89 -7.72
N GLU A 22 -6.40 -9.87 -9.06
CA GLU A 22 -7.63 -9.84 -9.88
C GLU A 22 -8.57 -8.66 -9.61
N TRP A 23 -8.20 -7.46 -10.05
CA TRP A 23 -8.93 -6.20 -9.83
C TRP A 23 -10.28 -6.02 -10.53
N TRP A 24 -10.63 -6.97 -11.37
CA TRP A 24 -11.76 -6.91 -12.26
C TRP A 24 -13.11 -7.16 -11.63
N PRO A 25 -13.27 -8.14 -10.73
CA PRO A 25 -14.57 -8.43 -10.15
C PRO A 25 -15.10 -7.29 -9.29
N PHE A 26 -14.29 -6.32 -8.85
CA PHE A 26 -14.83 -5.13 -8.16
C PHE A 26 -15.45 -4.12 -9.13
N ALA A 27 -14.80 -3.92 -10.29
CA ALA A 27 -15.21 -2.98 -11.32
C ALA A 27 -16.27 -3.57 -12.28
N ASP A 28 -16.43 -4.90 -12.30
CA ASP A 28 -17.37 -5.60 -13.17
C ASP A 28 -18.83 -5.16 -12.89
N PRO A 29 -19.58 -4.67 -13.89
CA PRO A 29 -20.98 -4.29 -13.71
C PRO A 29 -21.86 -5.39 -13.10
N THR A 30 -21.53 -6.67 -13.33
CA THR A 30 -22.28 -7.85 -12.87
C THR A 30 -22.11 -8.15 -11.37
N THR A 31 -21.14 -7.54 -10.69
CA THR A 31 -20.81 -7.78 -9.28
C THR A 31 -21.30 -6.66 -8.35
N SER A 32 -22.48 -6.09 -8.64
CA SER A 32 -23.06 -4.98 -7.86
C SER A 32 -23.08 -5.23 -6.34
N VAL A 33 -23.31 -6.49 -5.92
CA VAL A 33 -23.29 -6.90 -4.51
C VAL A 33 -21.96 -6.62 -3.82
N VAL A 34 -20.82 -6.78 -4.51
CA VAL A 34 -19.49 -6.49 -3.95
C VAL A 34 -19.35 -5.00 -3.69
N ARG A 35 -19.73 -4.15 -4.66
CA ARG A 35 -19.70 -2.70 -4.51
C ARG A 35 -20.59 -2.21 -3.37
N ASP A 36 -21.79 -2.77 -3.24
CA ASP A 36 -22.72 -2.39 -2.19
C ASP A 36 -22.17 -2.76 -0.80
N ARG A 37 -21.56 -3.95 -0.65
CA ARG A 37 -20.88 -4.34 0.59
C ARG A 37 -19.69 -3.43 0.92
N VAL A 38 -18.89 -3.08 -0.07
CA VAL A 38 -17.77 -2.13 0.12
C VAL A 38 -18.29 -0.76 0.53
N ARG A 39 -19.40 -0.27 -0.07
CA ARG A 39 -20.00 1.01 0.32
C ARG A 39 -20.51 1.01 1.77
N GLN A 40 -21.04 -0.11 2.25
CA GLN A 40 -21.55 -0.25 3.62
C GLN A 40 -20.48 -0.10 4.70
N VAL A 41 -19.20 -0.38 4.39
CA VAL A 41 -18.10 -0.17 5.34
C VAL A 41 -17.51 1.25 5.29
N HIS A 42 -18.07 2.13 4.45
CA HIS A 42 -17.71 3.54 4.30
C HIS A 42 -16.20 3.79 4.21
N PRO A 43 -15.48 3.12 3.28
CA PRO A 43 -14.04 3.21 3.18
C PRO A 43 -13.64 4.64 2.84
N LYS A 44 -12.60 5.16 3.51
CA LYS A 44 -12.05 6.48 3.17
C LYS A 44 -10.98 6.39 2.10
N ILE A 45 -10.25 5.28 2.08
CA ILE A 45 -9.20 4.98 1.12
C ILE A 45 -9.46 3.58 0.59
N LEU A 46 -9.31 3.38 -0.72
CA LEU A 46 -9.29 2.05 -1.32
C LEU A 46 -7.98 1.92 -2.10
N ARG A 47 -7.17 0.94 -1.68
CA ARG A 47 -5.88 0.65 -2.31
C ARG A 47 -6.06 -0.31 -3.47
N ILE A 48 -5.50 0.09 -4.60
CA ILE A 48 -5.55 -0.66 -5.85
C ILE A 48 -4.14 -0.85 -6.41
N PHE A 49 -3.89 -2.00 -7.02
CA PHE A 49 -2.57 -2.33 -7.57
C PHE A 49 -2.55 -2.21 -9.09
N LEU A 50 -1.55 -1.50 -9.58
CA LEU A 50 -1.19 -1.45 -11.00
C LEU A 50 0.09 -2.23 -11.21
N TYR A 51 0.16 -2.90 -12.36
CA TYR A 51 1.33 -3.69 -12.76
C TYR A 51 1.69 -4.83 -11.80
N ASP A 52 0.68 -5.36 -11.12
CA ASP A 52 0.77 -6.61 -10.37
C ASP A 52 0.31 -7.79 -11.24
N LYS A 53 0.49 -9.01 -10.76
CA LYS A 53 0.24 -10.27 -11.48
C LYS A 53 -1.11 -10.25 -12.21
N HIS A 54 -1.07 -10.57 -13.50
CA HIS A 54 -2.24 -10.67 -14.38
C HIS A 54 -3.07 -9.39 -14.56
N GLY A 55 -2.65 -8.25 -13.99
CA GLY A 55 -3.28 -6.97 -14.26
C GLY A 55 -2.80 -6.40 -15.59
N PRO A 56 -3.70 -5.90 -16.47
CA PRO A 56 -3.28 -5.26 -17.69
C PRO A 56 -2.61 -3.93 -17.38
N ASN A 57 -1.82 -3.52 -18.35
CA ASN A 57 -1.17 -2.24 -18.31
C ASN A 57 -2.23 -1.13 -18.41
N PRO A 58 -2.31 -0.21 -17.43
CA PRO A 58 -3.30 0.87 -17.39
C PRO A 58 -3.19 1.84 -18.58
N LEU A 59 -2.02 1.91 -19.24
CA LEU A 59 -1.79 2.76 -20.40
C LEU A 59 -2.33 2.13 -21.70
N THR A 60 -2.24 0.82 -21.85
CA THR A 60 -2.76 0.12 -23.03
C THR A 60 -4.23 -0.26 -22.86
N ASN A 61 -4.69 -0.42 -21.62
CA ASN A 61 -6.07 -0.74 -21.29
C ASN A 61 -6.70 0.36 -20.41
N TRP A 62 -6.73 1.57 -20.95
CA TRP A 62 -7.26 2.75 -20.27
C TRP A 62 -8.75 2.66 -19.86
N PRO A 63 -9.67 2.13 -20.70
CA PRO A 63 -11.09 2.06 -20.34
C PRO A 63 -11.34 1.31 -19.03
N ASP A 64 -10.60 0.22 -18.84
CA ASP A 64 -10.65 -0.67 -17.70
C ASP A 64 -10.06 -0.01 -16.44
N TYR A 65 -8.87 0.59 -16.54
CA TYR A 65 -8.30 1.39 -15.46
C TYR A 65 -9.25 2.51 -15.02
N ARG A 66 -9.84 3.23 -15.98
CA ARG A 66 -10.81 4.28 -15.71
C ARG A 66 -12.04 3.76 -14.97
N LEU A 67 -12.61 2.64 -15.43
CA LEU A 67 -13.76 2.03 -14.77
C LEU A 67 -13.45 1.66 -13.32
N TYR A 68 -12.26 1.10 -13.07
CA TYR A 68 -11.85 0.72 -11.73
C TYR A 68 -11.70 1.92 -10.79
N VAL A 69 -10.97 2.95 -11.23
CA VAL A 69 -10.83 4.19 -10.45
C VAL A 69 -12.19 4.86 -10.23
N GLN A 70 -13.06 4.89 -11.24
CA GLN A 70 -14.40 5.42 -11.09
C GLN A 70 -15.20 4.63 -10.05
N THR A 71 -15.07 3.31 -10.04
CA THR A 71 -15.74 2.45 -9.05
C THR A 71 -15.28 2.77 -7.62
N VAL A 72 -13.98 3.06 -7.42
CA VAL A 72 -13.45 3.52 -6.13
C VAL A 72 -14.09 4.84 -5.70
N LEU A 73 -14.23 5.78 -6.63
CA LEU A 73 -14.86 7.08 -6.36
C LEU A 73 -16.37 6.93 -6.07
N ASP A 74 -17.07 6.04 -6.78
CA ASP A 74 -18.51 5.79 -6.63
C ASP A 74 -18.90 5.11 -5.31
N VAL A 75 -17.96 4.44 -4.64
CA VAL A 75 -18.14 3.94 -3.26
C VAL A 75 -17.78 5.00 -2.20
N GLY A 76 -17.36 6.20 -2.63
CA GLY A 76 -17.04 7.33 -1.75
C GLY A 76 -15.63 7.31 -1.17
N ALA A 77 -14.72 6.50 -1.72
CA ALA A 77 -13.34 6.38 -1.26
C ALA A 77 -12.37 7.23 -2.10
N THR A 78 -11.24 7.58 -1.49
CA THR A 78 -10.09 8.15 -2.20
C THR A 78 -9.21 7.01 -2.72
N PRO A 79 -8.82 7.01 -4.01
CA PRO A 79 -7.90 6.01 -4.53
C PRO A 79 -6.52 6.10 -3.87
N MET A 80 -5.99 4.93 -3.52
CA MET A 80 -4.55 4.72 -3.31
C MET A 80 -4.03 3.85 -4.43
N ILE A 81 -3.40 4.47 -5.41
CA ILE A 81 -2.84 3.80 -6.57
C ILE A 81 -1.45 3.27 -6.21
N THR A 82 -1.25 1.96 -6.32
CA THR A 82 0.03 1.31 -6.02
C THR A 82 0.70 0.88 -7.31
N PHE A 83 1.87 1.45 -7.63
CA PHE A 83 2.73 0.94 -8.69
C PHE A 83 3.47 -0.29 -8.16
N ALA A 84 2.83 -1.46 -8.26
CA ALA A 84 3.14 -2.64 -7.45
C ALA A 84 4.53 -3.21 -7.72
N LYS A 85 4.91 -3.31 -9.00
CA LYS A 85 6.15 -3.97 -9.39
C LYS A 85 6.61 -3.52 -10.78
N MET A 86 7.93 -3.41 -10.93
CA MET A 86 8.62 -3.33 -12.22
C MET A 86 9.13 -4.72 -12.59
N ASP A 87 9.21 -5.04 -13.89
CA ASP A 87 9.91 -6.24 -14.33
C ASP A 87 11.43 -6.13 -14.13
N ARG A 88 12.10 -7.28 -13.97
CA ARG A 88 13.57 -7.33 -13.92
C ARG A 88 14.16 -6.96 -15.30
N PRO A 89 15.38 -6.38 -15.36
CA PRO A 89 16.32 -6.12 -14.25
C PRO A 89 16.12 -4.76 -13.54
N TYR A 90 16.26 -4.75 -12.22
CA TYR A 90 16.08 -3.54 -11.38
C TYR A 90 17.26 -2.57 -11.41
N PHE A 91 18.42 -3.03 -11.85
CA PHE A 91 19.66 -2.25 -11.87
C PHE A 91 19.89 -1.51 -13.20
N ASP A 92 19.09 -1.80 -14.24
CA ASP A 92 19.24 -1.14 -15.53
C ASP A 92 18.60 0.24 -15.53
N ASP A 93 19.41 1.27 -15.75
CA ASP A 93 18.97 2.66 -15.68
C ASP A 93 17.98 3.03 -16.79
N ARG A 94 18.06 2.37 -17.95
CA ARG A 94 17.12 2.63 -19.05
C ARG A 94 15.75 2.04 -18.73
N ALA A 95 15.71 0.82 -18.21
CA ALA A 95 14.50 0.17 -17.74
C ALA A 95 13.84 0.97 -16.62
N LEU A 96 14.62 1.40 -15.62
CA LEU A 96 14.11 2.23 -14.53
C LEU A 96 13.54 3.57 -15.03
N ARG A 97 14.22 4.26 -15.96
CA ARG A 97 13.70 5.50 -16.54
C ARG A 97 12.41 5.27 -17.32
N SER A 98 12.36 4.23 -18.14
CA SER A 98 11.16 3.85 -18.89
C SER A 98 9.99 3.55 -17.95
N TRP A 99 10.26 2.83 -16.88
CA TRP A 99 9.26 2.50 -15.87
C TRP A 99 8.73 3.73 -15.13
N ALA A 100 9.62 4.61 -14.68
CA ALA A 100 9.22 5.86 -14.04
C ALA A 100 8.40 6.75 -14.98
N GLU A 101 8.68 6.72 -16.30
CA GLU A 101 7.87 7.40 -17.30
C GLU A 101 6.46 6.82 -17.36
N GLN A 102 6.33 5.50 -17.47
CA GLN A 102 5.02 4.83 -17.53
C GLN A 102 4.17 5.15 -16.30
N CYS A 103 4.75 5.11 -15.10
CA CYS A 103 4.06 5.50 -13.87
C CYS A 103 3.59 6.96 -13.93
N ALA A 104 4.43 7.87 -14.44
CA ALA A 104 4.07 9.28 -14.57
C ALA A 104 3.03 9.53 -15.65
N ASP A 105 3.02 8.75 -16.73
CA ASP A 105 1.97 8.79 -17.75
C ASP A 105 0.61 8.39 -17.17
N VAL A 106 0.56 7.43 -16.25
CA VAL A 106 -0.68 7.09 -15.51
C VAL A 106 -1.17 8.29 -14.69
N VAL A 107 -0.27 8.97 -13.97
CA VAL A 107 -0.62 10.18 -13.20
C VAL A 107 -1.13 11.27 -14.13
N TRP A 108 -0.44 11.53 -15.24
CA TRP A 108 -0.82 12.55 -16.21
C TRP A 108 -2.17 12.24 -16.87
N GLN A 109 -2.40 11.01 -17.34
CA GLN A 109 -3.68 10.61 -17.91
C GLN A 109 -4.81 10.71 -16.88
N SER A 110 -4.52 10.39 -15.61
CA SER A 110 -5.48 10.56 -14.53
C SER A 110 -5.84 12.03 -14.33
N MET A 111 -4.85 12.92 -14.32
CA MET A 111 -5.10 14.38 -14.24
C MET A 111 -5.91 14.90 -15.43
N ARG A 112 -5.70 14.36 -16.63
CA ARG A 112 -6.48 14.73 -17.81
C ARG A 112 -7.94 14.29 -17.71
N HIS A 113 -8.22 13.18 -17.05
CA HIS A 113 -9.57 12.62 -16.99
C HIS A 113 -10.38 13.12 -15.78
N TRP A 114 -9.82 13.08 -14.57
CA TRP A 114 -10.52 13.49 -13.33
C TRP A 114 -10.18 14.91 -12.87
N GLY A 115 -9.24 15.58 -13.56
CA GLY A 115 -8.81 16.93 -13.22
C GLY A 115 -7.73 16.96 -12.14
N PRO A 116 -6.82 17.95 -12.19
CA PRO A 116 -5.68 18.05 -11.27
C PRO A 116 -6.11 18.22 -9.80
N GLU A 117 -7.24 18.91 -9.56
CA GLU A 117 -7.72 19.17 -8.20
C GLU A 117 -8.15 17.89 -7.48
N ALA A 118 -8.72 16.93 -8.20
CA ALA A 118 -9.08 15.62 -7.63
C ALA A 118 -7.82 14.77 -7.42
N VAL A 119 -6.97 14.69 -8.44
CA VAL A 119 -5.85 13.74 -8.50
C VAL A 119 -4.73 14.10 -7.52
N THR A 120 -4.54 15.38 -7.20
CA THR A 120 -3.61 15.82 -6.13
C THR A 120 -4.01 15.37 -4.74
N LYS A 121 -5.26 14.93 -4.54
CA LYS A 121 -5.78 14.41 -3.25
C LYS A 121 -5.63 12.88 -3.14
N TRP A 122 -5.20 12.19 -4.20
CA TRP A 122 -5.04 10.74 -4.22
C TRP A 122 -3.70 10.31 -3.62
N TYR A 123 -3.64 9.06 -3.16
CA TYR A 123 -2.42 8.46 -2.64
C TYR A 123 -1.72 7.66 -3.74
N TRP A 124 -0.39 7.76 -3.79
CA TRP A 124 0.45 7.08 -4.76
C TRP A 124 1.52 6.25 -4.05
N ALA A 125 1.28 4.96 -3.91
CA ALA A 125 2.23 4.04 -3.33
C ALA A 125 3.20 3.53 -4.39
N VAL A 126 4.50 3.50 -4.07
CA VAL A 126 5.52 2.90 -4.95
C VAL A 126 5.96 1.58 -4.35
N TRP A 127 5.76 0.53 -5.15
CA TRP A 127 6.01 -0.88 -4.86
C TRP A 127 5.00 -1.53 -3.90
N ASN A 128 5.07 -2.87 -3.82
CA ASN A 128 4.43 -3.67 -2.79
C ASN A 128 5.44 -4.65 -2.17
N GLU A 129 5.64 -4.58 -0.85
CA GLU A 129 6.48 -5.50 -0.07
C GLU A 129 7.88 -5.76 -0.69
N PRO A 130 8.68 -4.72 -0.98
CA PRO A 130 9.95 -4.86 -1.69
C PRO A 130 10.94 -5.79 -0.97
N ASN A 131 10.86 -5.84 0.36
CA ASN A 131 11.68 -6.70 1.20
C ASN A 131 11.27 -8.18 1.17
N SER A 132 10.11 -8.52 0.60
CA SER A 132 9.64 -9.90 0.45
C SER A 132 10.21 -10.53 -0.81
N THR A 133 10.89 -11.67 -0.68
CA THR A 133 11.37 -12.44 -1.85
C THR A 133 10.23 -13.08 -2.65
N LEU A 134 9.09 -13.31 -1.99
CA LEU A 134 7.91 -13.97 -2.58
C LEU A 134 6.99 -12.99 -3.30
N ILE A 135 6.77 -11.80 -2.70
CA ILE A 135 5.85 -10.78 -3.23
C ILE A 135 6.61 -9.74 -4.04
N GLY A 136 7.33 -8.84 -3.36
CA GLY A 136 8.01 -7.71 -3.98
C GLY A 136 9.34 -8.02 -4.67
N GLY A 137 9.80 -9.27 -4.66
CA GLY A 137 10.97 -9.73 -5.41
C GLY A 137 12.32 -9.63 -4.69
N GLY A 138 12.32 -9.32 -3.39
CA GLY A 138 13.50 -9.39 -2.52
C GLY A 138 14.56 -8.34 -2.83
N LEU A 139 14.12 -7.09 -2.98
CA LEU A 139 15.00 -5.95 -3.23
C LEU A 139 15.83 -5.63 -1.98
N SER A 140 17.03 -5.10 -2.18
CA SER A 140 17.70 -4.32 -1.13
C SER A 140 17.01 -2.96 -0.95
N PHE A 141 17.19 -2.32 0.21
CA PHE A 141 16.64 -0.99 0.43
C PHE A 141 17.17 0.02 -0.60
N GLU A 142 18.46 -0.06 -0.98
CA GLU A 142 19.08 0.84 -1.95
C GLU A 142 18.43 0.70 -3.33
N GLN A 143 18.12 -0.53 -3.73
CA GLN A 143 17.41 -0.78 -4.99
C GLN A 143 16.00 -0.17 -4.94
N TYR A 144 15.27 -0.40 -3.85
CA TYR A 144 13.96 0.20 -3.64
C TYR A 144 14.01 1.74 -3.62
N ALA A 145 14.95 2.33 -2.87
CA ALA A 145 15.11 3.78 -2.74
C ALA A 145 15.37 4.46 -4.10
N ARG A 146 16.17 3.81 -4.96
CA ARG A 146 16.39 4.26 -6.35
C ARG A 146 15.09 4.23 -7.16
N ILE A 147 14.32 3.15 -7.06
CA ILE A 147 13.04 3.00 -7.75
C ILE A 147 12.04 4.06 -7.26
N TYR A 148 11.84 4.15 -5.94
CA TYR A 148 10.97 5.15 -5.31
C TYR A 148 11.29 6.55 -5.79
N THR A 149 12.56 6.95 -5.69
CA THR A 149 13.00 8.30 -6.04
C THR A 149 12.77 8.60 -7.52
N ALA A 150 13.05 7.66 -8.41
CA ALA A 150 12.83 7.84 -9.84
C ALA A 150 11.34 8.04 -10.17
N VAL A 151 10.48 7.16 -9.65
CA VAL A 151 9.02 7.21 -9.85
C VAL A 151 8.42 8.47 -9.24
N ALA A 152 8.67 8.72 -7.95
CA ALA A 152 8.12 9.86 -7.22
C ALA A 152 8.55 11.19 -7.86
N ARG A 153 9.82 11.36 -8.26
CA ARG A 153 10.28 12.57 -8.95
C ARG A 153 9.64 12.74 -10.33
N ARG A 154 9.46 11.65 -11.10
CA ARG A 154 8.84 11.75 -12.42
C ARG A 154 7.37 12.14 -12.30
N CYS A 155 6.63 11.51 -11.39
CA CYS A 155 5.22 11.81 -11.16
C CYS A 155 4.99 13.21 -10.56
N THR A 156 5.83 13.61 -9.61
CA THR A 156 5.70 14.92 -8.92
C THR A 156 5.80 16.09 -9.90
N ARG A 157 6.51 15.95 -11.02
CA ARG A 157 6.55 16.99 -12.07
C ARG A 157 5.16 17.37 -12.60
N TRP A 158 4.24 16.40 -12.67
CA TRP A 158 2.87 16.65 -13.11
C TRP A 158 2.02 17.26 -11.99
N LEU A 159 2.18 16.79 -10.76
CA LEU A 159 1.37 17.23 -9.61
C LEU A 159 1.78 18.61 -9.08
N ALA A 160 3.08 18.92 -9.06
CA ALA A 160 3.66 20.07 -8.38
C ALA A 160 2.97 21.42 -8.66
N PRO A 161 2.62 21.77 -9.92
CA PRO A 161 1.92 23.01 -10.22
C PRO A 161 0.57 23.18 -9.51
N TYR A 162 -0.05 22.07 -9.08
CA TYR A 162 -1.39 22.03 -8.52
C TYR A 162 -1.42 21.77 -7.01
N LEU A 163 -0.27 21.52 -6.38
CA LEU A 163 -0.20 21.19 -4.95
C LEU A 163 -0.28 22.41 -4.03
N GLY A 164 -0.04 23.62 -4.54
CA GLY A 164 -0.08 24.85 -3.74
C GLY A 164 0.92 24.83 -2.57
N GLY A 165 2.13 24.29 -2.78
CA GLY A 165 3.18 24.17 -1.77
C GLY A 165 3.01 22.97 -0.81
N LYS A 166 1.98 22.14 -0.99
CA LYS A 166 1.85 20.88 -0.24
C LYS A 166 2.77 19.81 -0.83
N ARG A 167 3.17 18.85 0.00
CA ARG A 167 3.86 17.64 -0.48
C ARG A 167 2.88 16.77 -1.28
N PRO A 168 3.34 16.09 -2.33
CA PRO A 168 2.51 15.11 -2.99
C PRO A 168 2.29 13.93 -2.03
N LEU A 169 1.12 13.29 -2.12
CA LEU A 169 0.81 12.09 -1.35
C LEU A 169 1.46 10.86 -1.99
N PHE A 170 2.78 10.86 -2.11
CA PHE A 170 3.58 9.68 -2.45
C PHE A 170 4.03 8.95 -1.18
N GLY A 171 4.08 7.63 -1.23
CA GLY A 171 4.50 6.83 -0.09
C GLY A 171 4.84 5.39 -0.43
N GLY A 172 5.17 4.65 0.61
CA GLY A 172 5.71 3.30 0.55
C GLY A 172 6.42 2.98 1.87
N PRO A 173 7.18 1.88 1.95
CA PRO A 173 7.32 0.81 0.95
C PRO A 173 6.20 -0.24 0.91
N GLY A 174 5.25 -0.17 1.84
CA GLY A 174 4.34 -1.30 2.08
C GLY A 174 5.14 -2.48 2.61
N ILE A 175 5.96 -2.25 3.65
CA ILE A 175 6.94 -3.22 4.15
C ILE A 175 6.23 -4.42 4.78
N GLU A 176 6.64 -5.63 4.39
CA GLU A 176 6.24 -6.87 5.06
C GLU A 176 6.98 -7.00 6.41
N ALA A 177 6.25 -7.08 7.52
CA ALA A 177 6.82 -7.08 8.86
C ALA A 177 7.31 -8.44 9.40
N PHE A 178 7.43 -9.46 8.53
CA PHE A 178 7.91 -10.80 8.90
C PHE A 178 9.42 -10.98 8.74
N GLN A 179 10.04 -10.20 7.86
CA GLN A 179 11.48 -10.27 7.66
C GLN A 179 12.22 -9.63 8.85
N PRO A 180 13.37 -10.19 9.27
CA PRO A 180 14.25 -9.52 10.22
C PRO A 180 14.57 -8.10 9.76
N LEU A 181 14.72 -7.17 10.72
CA LEU A 181 15.07 -5.77 10.44
C LEU A 181 14.06 -5.01 9.56
N TRP A 182 12.79 -5.44 9.46
CA TRP A 182 11.76 -4.68 8.74
C TRP A 182 11.61 -3.23 9.24
N LEU A 183 11.91 -2.97 10.51
CA LEU A 183 11.93 -1.60 11.08
C LEU A 183 13.06 -0.73 10.52
N ASP A 184 14.19 -1.34 10.15
CA ASP A 184 15.28 -0.63 9.49
C ASP A 184 14.80 -0.02 8.17
N TRP A 185 14.03 -0.77 7.38
CA TRP A 185 13.41 -0.25 6.15
C TRP A 185 12.53 0.98 6.40
N ALA A 186 11.70 0.94 7.44
CA ALA A 186 10.83 2.06 7.78
C ALA A 186 11.64 3.29 8.20
N TYR A 187 12.63 3.09 9.06
CA TYR A 187 13.54 4.15 9.50
C TYR A 187 14.28 4.77 8.33
N ARG A 188 14.97 3.94 7.53
CA ARG A 188 15.73 4.37 6.36
C ARG A 188 14.86 5.05 5.31
N PHE A 189 13.63 4.57 5.08
CA PHE A 189 12.69 5.24 4.18
C PHE A 189 12.39 6.67 4.64
N CYS A 190 12.16 6.84 5.94
CA CYS A 190 11.89 8.15 6.51
C CYS A 190 13.14 9.06 6.56
N THR A 191 14.36 8.53 6.62
CA THR A 191 15.57 9.34 6.87
C THR A 191 16.47 9.52 5.64
N GLU A 192 16.49 8.57 4.72
CA GLU A 192 17.41 8.57 3.56
C GLU A 192 16.74 9.05 2.27
N ILE A 193 15.41 8.97 2.17
CA ILE A 193 14.68 9.53 1.04
C ILE A 193 14.47 11.03 1.22
N ASP A 194 14.59 11.75 0.10
CA ASP A 194 14.30 13.17 -0.03
C ASP A 194 12.90 13.50 0.53
N GLN A 195 12.87 14.32 1.59
CA GLN A 195 11.65 14.60 2.37
C GLN A 195 10.56 15.29 1.56
N ASP A 196 10.90 15.96 0.47
CA ASP A 196 9.93 16.64 -0.38
C ASP A 196 9.14 15.66 -1.27
N LEU A 197 9.60 14.40 -1.35
CA LEU A 197 8.92 13.31 -2.05
C LEU A 197 8.06 12.43 -1.13
N LEU A 198 8.07 12.68 0.18
CA LEU A 198 7.44 11.82 1.18
C LEU A 198 6.13 12.41 1.71
N GLY A 199 5.01 11.81 1.32
CA GLY A 199 3.67 12.11 1.84
C GLY A 199 3.19 11.15 2.93
N PHE A 200 3.51 9.86 2.83
CA PHE A 200 3.10 8.85 3.81
C PHE A 200 4.08 7.67 3.94
N LEU A 201 4.11 7.07 5.12
CA LEU A 201 4.79 5.81 5.42
C LEU A 201 3.75 4.69 5.36
N ASP A 202 4.01 3.68 4.55
CA ASP A 202 3.17 2.52 4.35
C ASP A 202 3.86 1.24 4.86
N TRP A 203 3.11 0.45 5.62
CA TRP A 203 3.59 -0.78 6.25
C TRP A 203 2.45 -1.79 6.41
N HIS A 204 2.80 -3.07 6.41
CA HIS A 204 1.83 -4.14 6.50
C HIS A 204 1.99 -4.91 7.80
N THR A 205 0.91 -5.53 8.24
CA THR A 205 0.93 -6.40 9.40
C THR A 205 -0.16 -7.44 9.29
N TYR A 206 0.25 -8.68 9.44
CA TYR A 206 -0.64 -9.83 9.39
C TYR A 206 -0.53 -10.59 10.71
N GLY A 207 -1.60 -11.27 11.08
CA GLY A 207 -1.65 -12.01 12.33
C GLY A 207 -1.02 -13.38 12.24
N GLU A 208 -1.68 -14.26 11.50
CA GLU A 208 -1.25 -15.62 11.25
C GLU A 208 -1.37 -15.89 9.75
N TRP A 209 -0.35 -16.44 9.11
CA TRP A 209 -0.44 -16.77 7.68
C TRP A 209 -1.21 -18.06 7.42
N ARG A 210 -1.34 -18.87 8.47
CA ARG A 210 -1.88 -20.23 8.45
C ARG A 210 -3.33 -20.26 8.87
N GLU A 211 -4.08 -21.22 8.38
CA GLU A 211 -5.38 -21.55 8.99
C GLU A 211 -5.22 -22.41 10.24
N GLU A 212 -6.30 -22.51 11.01
CA GLU A 212 -6.43 -23.54 12.04
C GLU A 212 -6.13 -24.93 11.45
N GLY A 213 -5.24 -25.67 12.11
CA GLY A 213 -4.87 -27.03 11.73
C GLY A 213 -3.92 -27.17 10.55
N GLU A 214 -3.49 -26.06 9.91
CA GLU A 214 -2.39 -26.10 8.95
C GLU A 214 -1.05 -26.40 9.64
N TYR A 215 -0.09 -26.96 8.89
CA TYR A 215 1.22 -27.34 9.43
C TYR A 215 1.90 -26.17 10.18
N GLY A 216 2.20 -26.39 11.47
CA GLY A 216 2.80 -25.40 12.37
C GLY A 216 1.80 -24.41 13.01
N SER A 217 0.53 -24.42 12.60
CA SER A 217 -0.58 -23.72 13.26
C SER A 217 -1.26 -24.61 14.29
N THR A 218 -1.99 -24.00 15.22
CA THR A 218 -2.79 -24.77 16.18
C THR A 218 -4.04 -25.31 15.50
N SER A 219 -4.40 -26.56 15.80
CA SER A 219 -5.68 -27.18 15.41
C SER A 219 -6.78 -26.97 16.46
N ASN A 220 -6.56 -26.09 17.44
CA ASN A 220 -7.54 -25.75 18.46
C ASN A 220 -8.09 -24.36 18.14
N GLU A 221 -9.35 -24.31 17.69
CA GLU A 221 -10.08 -23.09 17.34
C GLU A 221 -10.00 -21.99 18.40
N THR A 222 -10.05 -22.35 19.69
CA THR A 222 -9.98 -21.36 20.77
C THR A 222 -8.60 -20.71 20.82
N HIS A 223 -7.53 -21.51 20.77
CA HIS A 223 -6.16 -20.98 20.71
C HIS A 223 -5.89 -20.20 19.43
N PHE A 224 -6.45 -20.64 18.29
CA PHE A 224 -6.32 -19.92 17.03
C PHE A 224 -6.97 -18.55 17.14
N ARG A 225 -8.21 -18.47 17.63
CA ARG A 225 -8.91 -17.19 17.87
C ARG A 225 -8.17 -16.29 18.86
N GLU A 226 -7.62 -16.84 19.94
CA GLU A 226 -6.82 -16.09 20.91
C GLU A 226 -5.55 -15.51 20.26
N LEU A 227 -4.87 -16.26 19.39
CA LEU A 227 -3.74 -15.76 18.60
C LEU A 227 -4.16 -14.59 17.70
N MET A 228 -5.29 -14.72 16.99
CA MET A 228 -5.83 -13.64 16.15
C MET A 228 -6.13 -12.37 16.95
N LEU A 229 -6.66 -12.52 18.18
CA LEU A 229 -6.94 -11.40 19.07
C LEU A 229 -5.64 -10.78 19.63
N TRP A 230 -4.62 -11.59 19.88
CA TRP A 230 -3.32 -11.11 20.35
C TRP A 230 -2.64 -10.21 19.31
N VAL A 231 -2.76 -10.56 18.03
CA VAL A 231 -2.27 -9.75 16.90
C VAL A 231 -2.87 -8.34 16.91
N THR A 232 -4.10 -8.16 17.42
CA THR A 232 -4.71 -6.82 17.54
C THR A 232 -3.92 -5.93 18.50
N HIS A 233 -3.37 -6.49 19.60
CA HIS A 233 -2.54 -5.71 20.53
C HIS A 233 -1.18 -5.36 19.90
N ASP A 234 -0.57 -6.32 19.19
CA ASP A 234 0.67 -6.08 18.46
C ASP A 234 0.49 -5.01 17.36
N TYR A 235 -0.64 -5.05 16.64
CA TYR A 235 -1.03 -4.01 15.68
C TYR A 235 -0.99 -2.62 16.32
N GLU A 236 -1.64 -2.43 17.47
CA GLU A 236 -1.67 -1.11 18.10
C GLU A 236 -0.27 -0.63 18.51
N ALA A 237 0.56 -1.53 19.04
CA ALA A 237 1.92 -1.21 19.43
C ALA A 237 2.75 -0.77 18.21
N ARG A 238 2.67 -1.53 17.11
CA ARG A 238 3.31 -1.20 15.83
C ARG A 238 2.79 0.11 15.25
N ALA A 239 1.48 0.31 15.21
CA ALA A 239 0.86 1.53 14.72
C ALA A 239 1.29 2.77 15.53
N ARG A 240 1.45 2.64 16.86
CA ARG A 240 1.98 3.72 17.71
C ARG A 240 3.44 4.02 17.39
N MET A 241 4.27 3.00 17.20
CA MET A 241 5.69 3.14 16.84
C MET A 241 5.86 3.78 15.46
N MET A 242 5.23 3.21 14.43
CA MET A 242 5.25 3.76 13.06
C MET A 242 4.66 5.16 13.02
N GLY A 243 3.60 5.41 13.79
CA GLY A 243 3.03 6.74 13.94
C GLY A 243 3.98 7.75 14.57
N ARG A 244 4.86 7.36 15.51
CA ARG A 244 5.90 8.26 16.05
C ARG A 244 6.92 8.60 14.97
N LEU A 245 7.39 7.59 14.23
CA LEU A 245 8.35 7.76 13.14
C LEU A 245 7.77 8.67 12.06
N ALA A 246 6.61 8.35 11.50
CA ALA A 246 5.96 9.14 10.46
C ALA A 246 5.72 10.60 10.88
N ARG A 247 5.25 10.83 12.12
CA ARG A 247 5.04 12.19 12.63
C ARG A 247 6.33 13.01 12.73
N ALA A 248 7.45 12.39 13.11
CA ALA A 248 8.75 13.07 13.17
C ALA A 248 9.17 13.62 11.80
N HIS A 249 8.72 12.97 10.72
CA HIS A 249 9.02 13.34 9.32
C HIS A 249 7.86 14.07 8.60
N LYS A 250 6.80 14.43 9.33
CA LYS A 250 5.59 15.10 8.79
C LYS A 250 4.87 14.27 7.72
N MET A 251 4.89 12.95 7.87
CA MET A 251 4.24 11.98 6.98
C MET A 251 2.95 11.45 7.62
N LEU A 252 2.02 11.00 6.78
CA LEU A 252 0.91 10.17 7.25
C LEU A 252 1.42 8.77 7.60
N ASN A 253 0.74 8.11 8.56
CA ASN A 253 1.01 6.72 8.93
C ASN A 253 -0.13 5.85 8.38
N ILE A 254 0.19 5.00 7.42
CA ILE A 254 -0.77 4.14 6.73
C ILE A 254 -0.36 2.68 6.95
N CYS A 255 -1.32 1.88 7.40
CA CYS A 255 -1.17 0.43 7.33
C CYS A 255 -1.90 -0.06 6.08
N GLY A 256 -1.15 -0.27 4.98
CA GLY A 256 -1.71 -0.61 3.67
C GLY A 256 -2.36 -2.00 3.63
N GLU A 257 -1.92 -2.90 4.50
CA GLU A 257 -2.49 -4.23 4.70
C GLU A 257 -2.53 -4.59 6.17
N HIS A 258 -3.75 -4.80 6.66
CA HIS A 258 -4.01 -5.38 7.97
C HIS A 258 -4.95 -6.55 7.79
N ASN A 259 -4.48 -7.76 8.06
CA ASN A 259 -5.33 -8.93 8.05
C ASN A 259 -5.02 -9.84 9.23
N ALA A 260 -6.07 -10.52 9.70
CA ALA A 260 -5.92 -11.60 10.64
C ALA A 260 -5.18 -12.75 9.92
N ASN A 261 -5.72 -13.21 8.78
CA ASN A 261 -5.11 -14.23 7.92
C ASN A 261 -4.57 -13.61 6.63
N SER A 262 -3.35 -13.94 6.23
CA SER A 262 -2.74 -13.32 5.04
C SER A 262 -3.44 -13.65 3.72
N HIS A 263 -4.05 -14.82 3.57
CA HIS A 263 -4.77 -15.19 2.35
C HIS A 263 -5.79 -16.34 2.56
N GLN A 264 -6.97 -16.27 1.93
CA GLN A 264 -8.01 -17.33 2.05
C GLN A 264 -7.75 -18.58 1.17
N SER A 265 -6.87 -18.47 0.19
CA SER A 265 -6.46 -19.62 -0.66
C SER A 265 -5.36 -20.45 -0.02
N ALA A 266 -5.63 -21.75 0.17
CA ALA A 266 -4.67 -22.74 0.65
C ALA A 266 -3.45 -22.90 -0.28
N GLU A 267 -3.55 -22.58 -1.57
CA GLU A 267 -2.39 -22.62 -2.48
C GLU A 267 -1.39 -21.50 -2.15
N VAL A 268 -1.89 -20.29 -1.93
CA VAL A 268 -1.06 -19.13 -1.58
C VAL A 268 -0.45 -19.34 -0.20
N ARG A 269 -1.25 -19.72 0.80
CA ARG A 269 -0.78 -20.00 2.17
C ARG A 269 0.32 -21.07 2.24
N ARG A 270 0.18 -22.16 1.49
CA ARG A 270 1.20 -23.22 1.44
C ARG A 270 2.59 -22.71 1.03
N ARG A 271 2.69 -21.65 0.23
CA ARG A 271 3.97 -21.07 -0.17
C ARG A 271 4.68 -20.36 0.99
N PHE A 272 3.93 -19.81 1.94
CA PHE A 272 4.46 -19.16 3.15
C PHE A 272 4.74 -20.16 4.28
N ASN A 273 4.07 -21.31 4.27
CA ASN A 273 4.23 -22.36 5.29
C ASN A 273 5.42 -23.31 5.03
N ASN A 274 6.17 -23.10 3.94
CA ASN A 274 7.20 -24.02 3.46
C ASN A 274 8.65 -23.60 3.77
N THR A 275 8.87 -22.62 4.63
CA THR A 275 10.22 -22.35 5.15
C THR A 275 10.62 -23.45 6.15
N ARG A 276 11.49 -24.35 5.69
CA ARG A 276 12.38 -25.15 6.53
C ARG A 276 13.54 -24.29 7.02
#